data_AF-A0A536Y0M0-F1
#
_entry.id   AF-A0A536Y0M0-F1
#
_cell.length_a   1.000
_cell.length_b   1.000
_cell.length_c   1.000
_cell.angle_alpha   90.00
_cell.angle_beta   90.00
_cell.angle_gamma   90.00
#
_symmetry.space_group_name_H-M   'P 1'
#
loop_
_entity.id
_entity.type
_entity.pdbx_description
1 polymer ?
#
loop_
_entity_poly.entity_id
_entity_poly.type
_entity_poly.pdbx_seq_one_letter_code
_entity_poly.pdbx_strand_id
1 'polypeptide(L)'
;MANVLLRGLDAATLARLRADARRRGISVNRLIVETLQRQHAGKDEFDDLDTLAGRWSKPEAASFAAAVAPLSEIDPALWAEQPKAAYHVRGRRRRRR
;
A
#
# COMPACT_ATOMS: atom_id res chain seq x y z
N MET A 1 -3.24 -2.29 26.61
CA MET A 1 -3.31 -3.72 26.22
C MET A 1 -4.73 -4.18 26.42
N ALA A 2 -5.36 -4.71 25.38
CA ALA A 2 -6.70 -5.28 25.45
C ALA A 2 -6.65 -6.66 24.81
N ASN A 3 -7.26 -7.65 25.46
CA ASN A 3 -7.38 -9.00 24.92
C ASN A 3 -8.73 -9.12 24.23
N VAL A 4 -8.71 -9.48 22.95
CA VAL A 4 -9.91 -9.67 22.15
C VAL A 4 -9.98 -11.12 21.72
N LEU A 5 -11.12 -11.75 21.95
CA LEU A 5 -11.40 -13.11 21.50
C LEU A 5 -12.28 -13.05 20.25
N LEU A 6 -11.71 -13.37 19.09
CA LEU A 6 -12.45 -13.39 17.83
C LEU A 6 -13.22 -14.71 17.69
N ARG A 7 -14.56 -14.64 17.63
CA ARG A 7 -15.45 -15.79 17.37
C ARG A 7 -16.07 -15.68 15.98
N GLY A 8 -16.57 -16.80 15.43
CA GLY A 8 -17.30 -16.81 14.16
C GLY A 8 -16.42 -16.87 12.90
N LEU A 9 -15.13 -17.15 13.03
CA LEU A 9 -14.28 -17.47 11.87
C LEU A 9 -14.58 -18.89 11.40
N ASP A 10 -14.96 -19.02 10.14
CA ASP A 10 -15.08 -20.33 9.50
C ASP A 10 -13.68 -20.98 9.31
N ALA A 11 -13.69 -22.31 9.11
CA ALA A 11 -12.45 -23.08 8.99
C ALA A 11 -11.62 -22.64 7.77
N ALA A 12 -12.28 -22.22 6.68
CA ALA A 12 -11.63 -21.77 5.45
C ALA A 12 -10.87 -20.46 5.67
N THR A 13 -11.48 -19.48 6.34
CA THR A 13 -10.85 -18.20 6.65
C THR A 13 -9.69 -18.39 7.63
N LEU A 14 -9.86 -19.24 8.64
CA LEU A 14 -8.78 -19.55 9.57
C LEU A 14 -7.58 -20.20 8.88
N ALA A 15 -7.83 -21.10 7.92
CA ALA A 15 -6.77 -21.74 7.15
C ALA A 15 -6.01 -20.72 6.28
N ARG A 16 -6.72 -19.78 5.64
CA ARG A 16 -6.12 -18.70 4.85
C ARG A 16 -5.25 -17.79 5.73
N LEU A 17 -5.76 -17.34 6.88
CA LEU A 17 -5.00 -16.52 7.82
C LEU A 17 -3.71 -17.23 8.30
N ARG A 18 -3.78 -18.53 8.60
CA ARG A 18 -2.60 -19.32 8.96
C ARG A 18 -1.59 -19.42 7.82
N ALA A 19 -2.05 -19.65 6.59
CA ALA A 19 -1.17 -19.68 5.42
C ALA A 19 -0.48 -18.33 5.21
N ASP A 20 -1.23 -17.22 5.33
CA ASP A 20 -0.72 -15.86 5.16
C ASP A 20 0.31 -15.51 6.23
N ALA A 21 0.03 -15.84 7.49
CA ALA A 21 0.94 -15.65 8.62
C ALA A 21 2.25 -16.43 8.41
N ARG A 22 2.16 -17.70 7.96
CA ARG A 22 3.33 -18.52 7.60
C ARG A 22 4.14 -17.92 6.45
N ARG A 23 3.48 -17.47 5.37
CA ARG A 23 4.17 -16.84 4.22
C ARG A 23 4.94 -15.59 4.65
N ARG A 24 4.44 -14.87 5.66
CA ARG A 24 5.05 -13.64 6.19
C ARG A 24 6.00 -13.88 7.37
N GLY A 25 6.09 -15.11 7.89
CA GLY A 25 6.93 -15.43 9.05
C GLY A 25 6.47 -14.81 10.37
N ILE A 26 5.18 -14.49 10.51
CA ILE A 26 4.60 -13.85 11.71
C ILE A 26 3.52 -14.72 12.35
N SER A 27 3.15 -14.43 13.59
CA SER A 27 2.04 -15.12 14.25
C SER A 27 0.70 -14.69 13.66
N VAL A 28 -0.31 -15.57 13.74
CA VAL A 28 -1.69 -15.26 13.30
C VAL A 28 -2.25 -14.07 14.07
N ASN A 29 -1.96 -13.98 15.37
CA ASN A 29 -2.38 -12.82 16.17
C ASN A 29 -1.76 -11.53 15.66
N ARG A 30 -0.45 -11.53 15.35
CA ARG A 30 0.23 -10.35 14.80
C ARG A 30 -0.37 -9.94 13.46
N LEU A 31 -0.66 -10.90 12.59
CA LEU A 31 -1.33 -10.66 11.32
C LEU A 31 -2.70 -9.99 11.52
N ILE A 32 -3.52 -10.51 12.44
CA ILE A 32 -4.86 -9.95 12.72
C ILE A 32 -4.74 -8.53 13.26
N VAL A 33 -3.85 -8.28 14.21
CA VAL A 33 -3.63 -6.94 14.77
C VAL A 33 -3.20 -5.96 13.68
N GLU A 34 -2.25 -6.32 12.82
CA GLU A 34 -1.81 -5.44 11.73
C GLU A 34 -2.91 -5.16 10.71
N THR A 35 -3.74 -6.15 10.39
CA THR A 35 -4.89 -5.96 9.50
C THR A 35 -5.90 -5.01 10.12
N LEU A 36 -6.25 -5.21 11.39
CA LEU A 36 -7.18 -4.35 12.11
C LEU A 36 -6.64 -2.92 12.24
N GLN A 37 -5.35 -2.77 12.57
CA GLN A 37 -4.70 -1.46 12.60
C GLN A 37 -4.70 -0.81 11.22
N ARG A 38 -4.41 -1.54 10.14
CA ARG A 38 -4.46 -0.95 8.80
C ARG A 38 -5.86 -0.49 8.40
N GLN A 39 -6.90 -1.18 8.85
CA GLN A 39 -8.29 -0.87 8.51
C GLN A 39 -8.91 0.20 9.42
N HIS A 40 -8.46 0.28 10.68
CA HIS A 40 -9.10 1.11 11.71
C HIS A 40 -8.19 2.13 12.37
N ALA A 41 -6.86 2.00 12.26
CA ALA A 41 -6.01 3.15 12.56
C ALA A 41 -6.38 4.19 11.52
N GLY A 42 -6.80 5.36 12.00
CA GLY A 42 -6.83 6.53 11.16
C GLY A 42 -5.47 6.63 10.47
N LYS A 43 -5.46 7.04 9.20
CA LYS A 43 -4.22 7.62 8.68
C LYS A 43 -3.92 8.77 9.63
N ASP A 44 -2.85 8.66 10.39
CA ASP A 44 -2.33 9.80 11.12
C ASP A 44 -1.97 10.81 10.02
N GLU A 45 -2.81 11.83 9.87
CA GLU A 45 -2.46 13.01 9.10
C GLU A 45 -1.40 13.74 9.94
N PHE A 46 -0.20 13.82 9.38
CA PHE A 46 0.93 14.50 10.01
C PHE A 46 0.97 15.92 9.45
N ASP A 47 0.48 16.88 10.25
CA ASP A 47 0.42 18.31 9.90
C ASP A 47 1.63 19.09 10.48
N ASP A 48 2.63 18.39 11.03
CA ASP A 48 3.79 18.97 11.71
C ASP A 48 4.69 19.78 10.77
N LEU A 49 4.66 19.47 9.47
CA LEU A 49 5.39 20.19 8.44
C LEU A 49 4.62 21.35 7.82
N ASP A 50 3.33 21.51 8.10
CA ASP A 50 2.47 22.55 7.49
C ASP A 50 2.97 23.97 7.81
N THR A 51 3.52 24.15 9.02
CA THR A 51 4.06 25.45 9.45
C THR A 51 5.38 25.78 8.76
N LEU A 52 6.17 24.77 8.38
CA LEU A 52 7.44 24.95 7.68
C LEU A 52 7.25 25.15 6.17
N ALA A 53 6.39 24.33 5.56
CA ALA A 53 6.18 24.33 4.11
C ALA A 53 5.18 25.40 3.64
N GLY A 54 4.38 25.96 4.56
CA GLY A 54 3.19 26.73 4.21
C GLY A 54 2.05 25.80 3.79
N ARG A 55 0.82 26.19 4.09
CA ARG A 55 -0.38 25.40 3.82
C ARG A 55 -1.19 25.98 2.68
N TRP A 56 -1.75 25.10 1.85
CA TRP A 56 -2.80 25.48 0.91
C TRP A 56 -4.17 25.30 1.56
N SER A 57 -5.05 26.26 1.34
CA SER A 57 -6.47 26.06 1.57
C SER A 57 -7.03 25.01 0.59
N LYS A 58 -8.12 24.34 0.97
CA LYS A 58 -8.78 23.36 0.09
C LYS A 58 -9.13 23.94 -1.31
N PRO A 59 -9.62 25.19 -1.43
CA PRO A 59 -9.85 25.81 -2.73
C PRO A 59 -8.57 26.02 -3.55
N GLU A 60 -7.47 26.44 -2.94
CA GLU A 60 -6.19 26.63 -3.63
C GLU A 60 -5.65 25.30 -4.16
N ALA A 61 -5.70 24.24 -3.34
CA ALA A 61 -5.32 22.90 -3.76
C ALA A 61 -6.17 22.38 -4.92
N ALA A 62 -7.50 22.60 -4.87
CA ALA A 62 -8.40 22.22 -5.96
C ALA A 62 -8.11 22.99 -7.25
N SER A 63 -7.86 24.30 -7.15
CA SER A 63 -7.50 25.14 -8.30
C SER A 63 -6.17 24.69 -8.94
N PHE A 64 -5.17 24.38 -8.12
CA PHE A 64 -3.90 23.87 -8.61
C PHE A 64 -4.06 22.51 -9.29
N ALA A 65 -4.78 21.57 -8.66
CA ALA A 65 -5.04 20.25 -9.22
C ALA A 65 -5.73 20.34 -10.59
N ALA A 66 -6.70 21.23 -10.75
CA ALA A 66 -7.36 21.48 -12.02
C ALA A 66 -6.38 22.05 -13.08
N ALA A 67 -5.49 22.96 -12.68
CA ALA A 67 -4.51 23.56 -13.58
C ALA A 67 -3.45 22.55 -14.07
N VAL A 68 -3.06 21.58 -13.24
CA VAL A 68 -2.03 20.57 -13.60
C VAL A 68 -2.61 19.28 -14.18
N ALA A 69 -3.95 19.11 -14.18
CA ALA A 69 -4.58 17.91 -14.74
C ALA A 69 -4.15 17.60 -16.19
N PRO A 70 -4.02 18.57 -17.12
CA PRO A 70 -3.56 18.30 -18.48
C PRO A 70 -2.11 17.76 -18.56
N LEU A 71 -1.27 18.06 -17.56
CA LEU A 71 0.11 17.56 -17.49
C LEU A 71 0.18 16.07 -17.13
N SER A 72 -0.93 15.50 -16.64
CA SER A 72 -1.00 14.08 -16.27
C SER A 72 -1.30 13.18 -17.46
N GLU A 73 -1.61 13.74 -18.63
CA GLU A 73 -1.83 12.98 -19.86
C GLU A 73 -0.49 12.44 -20.37
N ILE A 74 -0.37 11.11 -20.41
CA ILE A 74 0.78 10.45 -21.00
C ILE A 74 0.50 10.29 -22.49
N ASP A 75 1.25 10.99 -23.34
CA ASP A 75 1.27 10.71 -24.77
C ASP A 75 1.93 9.34 -25.02
N PRO A 76 1.18 8.33 -25.52
CA PRO A 76 1.73 7.00 -25.77
C PRO A 76 2.81 7.00 -26.85
N ALA A 77 2.80 7.95 -27.79
CA ALA A 77 3.80 8.05 -28.86
C ALA A 77 5.18 8.42 -28.30
N LEU A 78 5.25 9.31 -27.30
CA LEU A 78 6.49 9.66 -26.60
C LEU A 78 7.15 8.46 -25.89
N TRP A 79 6.36 7.46 -25.51
CA TRP A 79 6.83 6.26 -24.81
C TRP A 79 7.10 5.07 -25.74
N ALA A 80 6.57 5.09 -26.96
CA ALA A 80 6.74 4.01 -27.95
C ALA A 80 8.10 4.05 -28.66
N GLU A 81 8.74 5.22 -28.76
CA GLU A 81 10.03 5.39 -29.44
C GLU A 81 11.23 4.86 -28.65
N GLN A 82 11.06 4.59 -27.34
CA GLN A 82 12.16 4.06 -26.55
C GLN A 82 12.24 2.53 -26.72
N PRO A 83 13.41 1.99 -27.12
CA PRO A 83 13.61 0.55 -27.13
C PRO A 83 13.35 0.03 -25.71
N LYS A 84 12.45 -0.96 -25.57
CA LYS A 84 12.15 -1.60 -24.28
C LYS A 84 13.48 -1.94 -23.61
N ALA A 85 13.84 -1.19 -22.57
CA ALA A 85 15.07 -1.43 -21.84
C ALA A 85 15.07 -2.90 -21.42
N ALA A 86 16.10 -3.65 -21.82
CA ALA A 86 16.23 -5.05 -21.47
C ALA A 86 16.53 -5.15 -19.96
N TYR A 87 15.50 -5.06 -19.13
CA TYR A 87 15.62 -5.35 -17.72
C TYR A 87 15.85 -6.85 -17.58
N HIS A 88 17.11 -7.25 -17.38
CA HIS A 88 17.45 -8.61 -17.01
C HIS A 88 17.00 -8.88 -15.57
N VAL A 89 15.75 -9.30 -15.39
CA VAL A 89 15.32 -9.89 -14.11
C VAL A 89 16.06 -11.21 -13.97
N ARG A 90 17.09 -11.25 -13.11
CA ARG A 90 17.76 -12.51 -12.76
C ARG A 90 16.72 -13.46 -12.17
N GLY A 91 16.32 -14.45 -12.95
CA GLY A 91 15.42 -15.51 -12.52
C GLY A 91 15.98 -16.20 -11.28
N ARG A 92 15.23 -16.17 -10.17
CA ARG A 92 15.54 -16.95 -8.97
C ARG A 92 15.54 -18.43 -9.35
N ARG A 93 16.72 -19.03 -9.49
CA ARG A 93 16.89 -20.49 -9.54
C ARG A 93 16.32 -21.08 -8.24
N ARG A 94 15.12 -21.67 -8.30
CA ARG A 94 14.62 -22.54 -7.23
C ARG A 94 15.53 -23.76 -7.16
N ARG A 95 16.39 -23.83 -6.14
CA ARG A 95 17.06 -25.09 -5.76
C ARG A 95 15.98 -26.07 -5.30
N ARG A 96 15.72 -27.10 -6.10
CA ARG A 96 15.03 -28.31 -5.63
C ARG A 96 16.01 -29.08 -4.74
N ARG A 97 15.60 -29.38 -3.52
CA ARG A 97 16.12 -30.49 -2.72
C ARG A 97 15.09 -31.61 -2.79
#